data_AF-T1E2A8-F1
#
_entry.id   AF-T1E2A8-F1
#
_cell.length_a   1.000
_cell.length_b   1.000
_cell.length_c   1.000
_cell.angle_alpha   90.00
_cell.angle_beta   90.00
_cell.angle_gamma   90.00
#
_symmetry.space_group_name_H-M   'P 1'
#
loop_
_entity.id
_entity.type
_entity.pdbx_description
1 polymer ?
#
loop_
_entity_poly.entity_id
_entity_poly.type
_entity_poly.pdbx_seq_one_letter_code
_entity_poly.pdbx_strand_id
1 'polypeptide(L)'
;IKCLVLTFILASVVEYSLVAGTIFQNCIIEVGNIDRKTECTFEKFNFDAKIPHVRDFIKCVLTGLGYYNPNNWNFNQDQLLQEMKEKAGFSEDAELSRVVEECKSRNGSGSEAYEYFMCLLNDEETNSSFKKLLTSKDENFFTKTVC
;
A
#
# COMPACT_ATOMS: atom_id res chain seq x y z
N ILE A 1 57.12 31.03 20.05
CA ILE A 1 56.48 30.83 18.72
C ILE A 1 56.17 29.35 18.55
N LYS A 2 54.88 28.98 18.58
CA LYS A 2 54.23 27.96 17.73
C LYS A 2 52.77 27.82 18.18
N CYS A 3 51.89 28.45 17.42
CA CYS A 3 50.43 28.37 17.58
C CYS A 3 49.96 26.94 17.29
N LEU A 4 49.25 26.34 18.23
CA LEU A 4 48.36 25.21 17.97
C LEU A 4 47.07 25.77 17.38
N VAL A 5 46.88 25.58 16.07
CA VAL A 5 45.60 25.85 15.41
C VAL A 5 44.80 24.56 15.45
N LEU A 6 43.85 24.48 16.39
CA LEU A 6 42.82 23.45 16.41
C LEU A 6 41.69 23.89 15.45
N THR A 7 41.71 23.38 14.22
CA THR A 7 40.58 23.50 13.29
C THR A 7 39.52 22.47 13.67
N PHE A 8 38.45 22.91 14.34
CA PHE A 8 37.21 22.17 14.43
C PHE A 8 36.51 22.23 13.07
N ILE A 9 36.53 21.13 12.32
CA ILE A 9 35.70 20.97 11.13
C ILE A 9 34.29 20.60 11.64
N LEU A 10 33.39 21.58 11.63
CA LEU A 10 31.95 21.34 11.76
C LEU A 10 31.50 20.59 10.51
N ALA A 11 31.38 19.26 10.62
CA ALA A 11 30.64 18.47 9.65
C ALA A 11 29.15 18.77 9.88
N SER A 12 28.62 19.75 9.14
CA SER A 12 27.18 19.90 8.98
C SER A 12 26.67 18.69 8.21
N VAL A 13 26.18 17.68 8.93
CA VAL A 13 25.32 16.66 8.34
C VAL A 13 24.06 17.41 7.92
N VAL A 14 23.95 17.69 6.62
CA VAL A 14 22.68 18.12 6.04
C VAL A 14 21.78 16.90 6.12
N GLU A 15 20.98 16.83 7.18
CA GLU A 15 19.81 15.96 7.22
C GLU A 15 18.86 16.47 6.13
N TYR A 16 19.00 15.93 4.93
CA TYR A 16 17.91 15.92 3.98
C TYR A 16 16.78 15.15 4.65
N SER A 17 15.84 15.89 5.24
CA SER A 17 14.51 15.41 5.51
C SER A 17 13.87 15.12 4.15
N LEU A 18 14.21 13.96 3.58
CA LEU A 18 13.32 13.27 2.67
C LEU A 18 12.00 13.18 3.44
N VAL A 19 11.00 13.93 3.01
CA VAL A 19 9.62 13.62 3.37
C VAL A 19 9.42 12.21 2.85
N ALA A 20 9.63 11.21 3.71
CA ALA A 20 9.40 9.82 3.39
C ALA A 20 7.90 9.71 3.15
N GLY A 21 7.50 9.82 1.89
CA GLY A 21 6.11 9.63 1.51
C GLY A 21 5.66 8.26 1.99
N THR A 22 4.42 8.18 2.43
CA THR A 22 3.74 6.93 2.73
C THR A 22 3.58 6.11 1.46
N ILE A 23 3.33 4.80 1.58
CA ILE A 23 3.36 3.88 0.42
C ILE A 23 2.39 4.32 -0.69
N PHE A 24 1.19 4.80 -0.36
CA PHE A 24 0.23 5.22 -1.38
C PHE A 24 0.70 6.49 -2.09
N GLN A 25 1.21 7.48 -1.36
CA GLN A 25 1.75 8.70 -1.96
C GLN A 25 2.96 8.41 -2.85
N ASN A 26 3.87 7.53 -2.42
CA ASN A 26 4.99 7.11 -3.25
C ASN A 26 4.51 6.42 -4.54
N CYS A 27 3.45 5.60 -4.45
CA CYS A 27 2.87 4.96 -5.63
C CYS A 27 2.14 5.92 -6.58
N ILE A 28 1.55 7.02 -6.08
CA ILE A 28 1.05 8.10 -6.95
C ILE A 28 2.20 8.70 -7.77
N ILE A 29 3.34 8.95 -7.11
CA ILE A 29 4.52 9.54 -7.74
C ILE A 29 5.17 8.55 -8.73
N GLU A 30 5.34 7.29 -8.32
CA GLU A 30 6.05 6.26 -9.09
C GLU A 30 5.31 5.88 -10.37
N VAL A 31 3.99 5.67 -10.27
CA VAL A 31 3.18 5.33 -11.45
C VAL A 31 3.11 6.52 -12.42
N GLY A 32 3.09 7.75 -11.88
CA GLY A 32 3.00 8.97 -12.65
C GLY A 32 1.67 9.11 -13.38
N ASN A 33 1.41 10.30 -13.95
CA ASN A 33 0.19 10.61 -14.70
C ASN A 33 -1.15 10.34 -13.97
N ILE A 34 -1.14 10.14 -12.66
CA ILE A 34 -2.34 10.10 -11.83
C ILE A 34 -2.70 11.54 -11.47
N ASP A 35 -3.77 12.05 -12.07
CA ASP A 35 -4.26 13.38 -11.75
C ASP A 35 -4.94 13.43 -10.38
N ARG A 36 -5.13 14.63 -9.84
CA ARG A 36 -5.74 14.82 -8.51
C ARG A 36 -7.15 14.21 -8.43
N LYS A 37 -7.91 14.20 -9.52
CA LYS A 37 -9.26 13.64 -9.55
C LYS A 37 -9.22 12.12 -9.38
N THR A 38 -8.26 11.47 -10.02
CA THR A 38 -8.01 10.03 -9.94
C THR A 38 -7.48 9.67 -8.56
N GLU A 39 -6.52 10.42 -8.03
CA GLU A 39 -6.07 10.27 -6.63
C GLU A 39 -7.25 10.34 -5.66
N CYS A 40 -8.15 11.32 -5.80
CA CYS A 40 -9.35 11.42 -4.98
C CYS A 40 -10.30 10.22 -5.06
N THR A 41 -10.32 9.49 -6.17
CA THR A 41 -11.11 8.24 -6.23
C THR A 41 -10.46 7.14 -5.38
N PHE A 42 -9.13 7.06 -5.38
CA PHE A 42 -8.40 6.10 -4.56
C PHE A 42 -8.50 6.40 -3.06
N GLU A 43 -8.42 7.68 -2.67
CA GLU A 43 -8.63 8.12 -1.27
C GLU A 43 -10.01 7.67 -0.73
N LYS A 44 -11.01 7.56 -1.61
CA LYS A 44 -12.39 7.13 -1.28
C LYS A 44 -12.64 5.63 -1.48
N PHE A 45 -11.58 4.83 -1.61
CA PHE A 45 -11.65 3.40 -1.89
C PHE A 45 -12.43 3.02 -3.16
N ASN A 46 -12.44 3.90 -4.17
CA ASN A 46 -12.98 3.58 -5.49
C ASN A 46 -11.84 3.23 -6.46
N PHE A 47 -11.72 1.94 -6.74
CA PHE A 47 -10.66 1.37 -7.58
C PHE A 47 -11.24 0.63 -8.81
N ASP A 48 -12.31 1.15 -9.42
CA ASP A 48 -12.87 0.57 -10.66
C ASP A 48 -11.79 0.40 -11.74
N ALA A 49 -11.78 -0.76 -12.42
CA ALA A 49 -10.79 -1.13 -13.44
C ALA A 49 -10.71 -0.16 -14.63
N LYS A 50 -11.75 0.68 -14.84
CA LYS A 50 -11.80 1.71 -15.88
C LYS A 50 -11.04 2.97 -15.49
N ILE A 51 -10.69 3.13 -14.21
CA ILE A 51 -9.91 4.27 -13.74
C ILE A 51 -8.48 4.14 -14.30
N PRO A 52 -7.94 5.17 -14.96
CA PRO A 52 -6.59 5.13 -15.51
C PRO A 52 -5.56 4.75 -14.44
N HIS A 53 -4.59 3.92 -14.82
CA HIS A 53 -3.46 3.52 -13.98
C HIS A 53 -3.79 2.75 -12.68
N VAL A 54 -5.05 2.39 -12.44
CA VAL A 54 -5.47 1.74 -11.18
C VAL A 54 -4.74 0.42 -10.93
N ARG A 55 -4.51 -0.39 -11.97
CA ARG A 55 -3.82 -1.68 -11.86
C ARG A 55 -2.35 -1.50 -11.47
N ASP A 56 -1.67 -0.55 -12.10
CA ASP A 56 -0.27 -0.22 -11.81
C ASP A 56 -0.13 0.37 -10.40
N PHE A 57 -1.06 1.23 -10.01
CA PHE A 57 -1.14 1.80 -8.66
C PHE A 57 -1.29 0.72 -7.59
N ILE A 58 -2.27 -0.17 -7.75
CA ILE A 58 -2.50 -1.26 -6.78
C ILE A 58 -1.33 -2.24 -6.75
N LYS A 59 -0.72 -2.54 -7.90
CA LYS A 59 0.50 -3.35 -7.96
C LYS A 59 1.63 -2.71 -7.17
N CYS A 60 1.90 -1.42 -7.38
CA CYS A 60 2.88 -0.68 -6.59
C CYS A 60 2.58 -0.76 -5.09
N VAL A 61 1.34 -0.50 -4.68
CA VAL A 61 0.93 -0.50 -3.27
C VAL A 61 1.13 -1.87 -2.63
N LEU A 62 0.59 -2.94 -3.23
CA LEU A 62 0.69 -4.28 -2.65
C LEU A 62 2.13 -4.83 -2.66
N THR A 63 2.95 -4.43 -3.63
CA THR A 63 4.39 -4.74 -3.63
C THR A 63 5.13 -3.96 -2.56
N GLY A 64 4.87 -2.66 -2.41
CA GLY A 64 5.46 -1.81 -1.37
C GLY A 64 5.08 -2.25 0.04
N LEU A 65 3.88 -2.81 0.23
CA LEU A 65 3.43 -3.39 1.49
C LEU A 65 3.96 -4.82 1.74
N GLY A 66 4.57 -5.46 0.74
CA GLY A 66 5.05 -6.83 0.82
C GLY A 66 3.97 -7.92 0.71
N TYR A 67 2.72 -7.55 0.40
CA TYR A 67 1.63 -8.50 0.22
C TYR A 67 1.65 -9.18 -1.14
N TYR A 68 2.34 -8.61 -2.13
CA TYR A 68 2.42 -9.18 -3.47
C TYR A 68 3.81 -9.08 -4.06
N ASN A 69 4.33 -10.22 -4.53
CA ASN A 69 5.60 -10.29 -5.25
C ASN A 69 5.36 -10.45 -6.76
N PRO A 70 5.69 -9.44 -7.58
CA PRO A 70 5.42 -9.47 -9.01
C PRO A 70 6.34 -10.42 -9.80
N ASN A 71 7.45 -10.86 -9.22
CA ASN A 71 8.41 -11.74 -9.92
C ASN A 71 7.95 -13.20 -10.00
N ASN A 72 7.10 -13.62 -9.06
CA ASN A 72 6.59 -14.98 -8.98
C ASN A 72 5.07 -15.04 -8.76
N TRP A 73 4.37 -13.91 -8.91
CA TRP A 73 2.93 -13.76 -8.70
C TRP A 73 2.44 -14.27 -7.33
N ASN A 74 3.31 -14.23 -6.31
CA ASN A 74 2.98 -14.74 -4.99
C ASN A 74 2.27 -13.69 -4.13
N PHE A 75 1.13 -14.08 -3.56
CA PHE A 75 0.39 -13.28 -2.59
C PHE A 75 0.70 -13.75 -1.16
N ASN A 76 1.21 -12.85 -0.33
CA ASN A 76 1.61 -13.15 1.04
C ASN A 76 0.42 -13.03 2.00
N GLN A 77 -0.45 -14.04 1.97
CA GLN A 77 -1.64 -14.10 2.81
C GLN A 77 -1.31 -14.09 4.31
N ASP A 78 -0.23 -14.77 4.73
CA ASP A 78 0.13 -14.87 6.15
C ASP A 78 0.48 -13.51 6.74
N GLN A 79 1.27 -12.72 6.01
CA GLN A 79 1.62 -11.35 6.42
C GLN A 79 0.36 -10.47 6.47
N LEU A 80 -0.51 -10.55 5.46
CA LEU A 80 -1.76 -9.80 5.45
C LEU A 80 -2.63 -10.17 6.65
N LEU A 81 -2.82 -11.47 6.92
CA LEU A 81 -3.63 -11.96 8.04
C LEU A 81 -3.12 -11.44 9.36
N GLN A 82 -1.80 -11.53 9.59
CA GLN A 82 -1.17 -11.03 10.80
C GLN A 82 -1.47 -9.54 10.99
N GLU A 83 -1.28 -8.72 9.97
CA GLU A 83 -1.49 -7.28 10.10
C GLU A 83 -2.98 -6.90 10.19
N MET A 84 -3.89 -7.62 9.52
CA MET A 84 -5.33 -7.44 9.71
C MET A 84 -5.75 -7.74 11.14
N LYS A 85 -5.18 -8.76 11.79
CA LYS A 85 -5.38 -9.02 13.22
C LYS A 85 -4.89 -7.87 14.08
N GLU A 86 -3.63 -7.47 13.89
CA GLU A 86 -2.96 -6.49 14.75
C GLU A 86 -3.49 -5.06 14.60
N LYS A 87 -3.85 -4.65 13.38
CA LYS A 87 -4.23 -3.26 13.05
C LYS A 87 -5.72 -3.08 12.89
N ALA A 88 -6.43 -4.09 12.42
CA ALA A 88 -7.86 -4.00 12.17
C ALA A 88 -8.72 -4.74 13.21
N GLY A 89 -8.14 -5.66 13.98
CA GLY A 89 -8.88 -6.51 14.93
C GLY A 89 -9.63 -7.66 14.24
N PHE A 90 -9.17 -8.05 13.05
CA PHE A 90 -9.75 -9.16 12.30
C PHE A 90 -9.55 -10.49 13.06
N SER A 91 -10.53 -11.39 13.04
CA SER A 91 -10.46 -12.69 13.74
C SER A 91 -10.95 -13.88 12.92
N GLU A 92 -11.23 -13.67 11.63
CA GLU A 92 -11.89 -14.65 10.77
C GLU A 92 -10.91 -15.25 9.76
N ASP A 93 -9.89 -15.95 10.26
CA ASP A 93 -8.81 -16.55 9.46
C ASP A 93 -9.31 -17.40 8.28
N ALA A 94 -10.39 -18.15 8.51
CA ALA A 94 -11.02 -19.00 7.51
C ALA A 94 -11.62 -18.16 6.36
N GLU A 95 -12.18 -16.99 6.67
CA GLU A 95 -12.78 -16.11 5.67
C GLU A 95 -11.72 -15.46 4.79
N LEU A 96 -10.61 -14.99 5.36
CA LEU A 96 -9.49 -14.49 4.54
C LEU A 96 -8.97 -15.57 3.59
N SER A 97 -8.80 -16.80 4.10
CA SER A 97 -8.35 -17.94 3.29
C SER A 97 -9.33 -18.25 2.17
N ARG A 98 -10.64 -18.26 2.47
CA ARG A 98 -11.70 -18.47 1.47
C ARG A 98 -11.62 -17.42 0.37
N VAL A 99 -11.55 -16.15 0.72
CA VAL A 99 -11.52 -15.03 -0.24
C VAL A 99 -10.31 -15.12 -1.17
N VAL A 100 -9.12 -15.40 -0.62
CA VAL A 100 -7.88 -15.53 -1.41
C VAL A 100 -7.96 -16.72 -2.36
N GLU A 101 -8.44 -17.88 -1.91
CA GLU A 101 -8.57 -19.07 -2.75
C GLU A 101 -9.65 -18.93 -3.83
N GLU A 102 -10.80 -18.31 -3.50
CA GLU A 102 -11.81 -17.96 -4.51
C GLU A 102 -11.25 -16.99 -5.56
N CYS A 103 -10.46 -16.01 -5.13
CA CYS A 103 -9.83 -15.06 -6.02
C CYS A 103 -8.89 -15.76 -7.02
N LYS A 104 -8.06 -16.69 -6.52
CA LYS A 104 -7.19 -17.54 -7.34
C LYS A 104 -7.97 -18.40 -8.30
N SER A 105 -9.05 -19.04 -7.84
CA SER A 105 -9.87 -19.92 -8.66
C SER A 105 -10.51 -19.18 -9.84
N ARG A 106 -11.03 -17.97 -9.60
CA ARG A 106 -11.69 -17.16 -10.64
C ARG A 106 -10.73 -16.64 -11.71
N ASN A 107 -9.50 -16.31 -11.34
CA ASN A 107 -8.53 -15.66 -12.23
C ASN A 107 -7.42 -16.62 -12.71
N GLY A 108 -7.37 -17.85 -12.19
CA GLY A 108 -6.35 -18.84 -12.51
C GLY A 108 -4.98 -18.53 -11.91
N SER A 109 -3.95 -19.20 -12.43
CA SER A 109 -2.55 -19.08 -11.96
C SER A 109 -1.89 -17.72 -12.24
N GLY A 110 -2.61 -16.76 -12.82
CA GLY A 110 -2.14 -15.41 -13.15
C GLY A 110 -2.84 -14.29 -12.39
N SER A 111 -3.40 -14.55 -11.21
CA SER A 111 -4.02 -13.51 -10.38
C SER A 111 -2.99 -12.43 -10.05
N GLU A 112 -3.20 -11.21 -10.53
CA GLU A 112 -2.31 -10.09 -10.23
C GLU A 112 -2.73 -9.37 -8.95
N ALA A 113 -1.89 -8.42 -8.52
CA ALA A 113 -2.14 -7.61 -7.33
C ALA A 113 -3.55 -6.99 -7.31
N TYR A 114 -4.01 -6.48 -8.45
CA TYR A 114 -5.32 -5.84 -8.57
C TYR A 114 -6.47 -6.79 -8.22
N GLU A 115 -6.43 -8.02 -8.71
CA GLU A 115 -7.46 -9.02 -8.46
C GLU A 115 -7.58 -9.33 -6.97
N TYR A 116 -6.46 -9.62 -6.29
CA TYR A 116 -6.47 -9.86 -4.84
C TYR A 116 -7.00 -8.65 -4.06
N PHE A 117 -6.54 -7.46 -4.42
CA PHE A 117 -7.00 -6.23 -3.78
C PHE A 117 -8.51 -6.06 -3.89
N MET A 118 -9.06 -6.25 -5.09
CA MET A 118 -10.50 -6.10 -5.32
C MET A 118 -11.33 -7.24 -4.71
N CYS A 119 -10.80 -8.47 -4.67
CA CYS A 119 -11.45 -9.57 -3.95
C CYS A 119 -11.63 -9.24 -2.46
N LEU A 120 -10.57 -8.76 -1.80
CA LEU A 120 -10.60 -8.35 -0.39
C LEU A 120 -11.46 -7.10 -0.16
N LEU A 121 -11.41 -6.14 -1.08
CA LEU A 121 -12.17 -4.89 -0.96
C LEU A 121 -13.67 -5.10 -1.18
N ASN A 122 -14.09 -6.09 -1.97
CA ASN A 122 -15.49 -6.32 -2.31
C ASN A 122 -16.16 -7.44 -1.51
N ASP A 123 -15.40 -8.29 -0.82
CA ASP A 123 -15.94 -9.34 0.03
C ASP A 123 -16.49 -8.77 1.36
N GLU A 124 -17.65 -9.28 1.79
CA GLU A 124 -18.40 -8.70 2.91
C GLU A 124 -17.66 -8.80 4.25
N GLU A 125 -16.91 -9.88 4.47
CA GLU A 125 -16.24 -10.18 5.74
C GLU A 125 -14.86 -9.50 5.82
N THR A 126 -14.13 -9.48 4.71
CA THR A 126 -12.76 -8.94 4.69
C THR A 126 -12.70 -7.43 4.45
N ASN A 127 -13.68 -6.83 3.76
CA ASN A 127 -13.66 -5.43 3.32
C ASN A 127 -13.38 -4.43 4.46
N SER A 128 -14.17 -4.47 5.53
CA SER A 128 -14.08 -3.49 6.62
C SER A 128 -12.70 -3.50 7.26
N SER A 129 -12.20 -4.69 7.58
CA SER A 129 -10.89 -4.87 8.19
C SER A 129 -9.75 -4.52 7.23
N PHE A 130 -9.90 -4.84 5.94
CA PHE A 130 -8.92 -4.50 4.93
C PHE A 130 -8.81 -2.98 4.74
N LYS A 131 -9.94 -2.26 4.62
CA LYS A 131 -9.94 -0.78 4.56
C LYS A 131 -9.30 -0.15 5.79
N LYS A 132 -9.59 -0.68 6.97
CA LYS A 132 -8.99 -0.21 8.24
C LYS A 132 -7.48 -0.44 8.26
N LEU A 133 -7.00 -1.59 7.79
CA LEU A 133 -5.58 -1.86 7.64
C LEU A 133 -4.93 -0.87 6.66
N LEU A 134 -5.48 -0.68 5.46
CA LEU A 134 -4.93 0.25 4.46
C LEU A 134 -4.90 1.69 5.00
N THR A 135 -5.96 2.12 5.69
CA THR A 135 -6.02 3.41 6.37
C THR A 135 -4.92 3.52 7.44
N SER A 136 -4.65 2.47 8.21
CA SER A 136 -3.57 2.47 9.21
C SER A 136 -2.17 2.54 8.60
N LYS A 137 -2.01 2.11 7.34
CA LYS A 137 -0.74 2.21 6.61
C LYS A 137 -0.48 3.60 6.06
N ASP A 138 -1.55 4.38 5.85
CA ASP A 138 -1.45 5.72 5.28
C ASP A 138 -2.67 6.59 5.63
N GLU A 139 -2.77 6.95 6.90
CA GLU A 139 -3.92 7.70 7.41
C GLU A 139 -4.08 9.03 6.67
N ASN A 140 -2.97 9.71 6.37
CA ASN A 140 -2.97 10.97 5.65
C ASN A 140 -3.48 10.85 4.22
N PHE A 141 -3.25 9.73 3.53
CA PHE A 141 -3.83 9.52 2.21
C PHE A 141 -5.34 9.32 2.28
N PHE A 142 -5.82 8.45 3.17
CA PHE A 142 -7.24 8.06 3.21
C PHE A 142 -8.16 9.01 4.00
N THR A 143 -7.61 9.92 4.81
CA THR A 143 -8.40 10.88 5.60
C THR A 143 -8.28 12.32 5.11
N LYS A 144 -7.56 12.56 4.02
CA LYS A 144 -7.48 13.89 3.38
C LYS A 144 -8.89 14.38 3.05
N THR A 145 -9.23 15.54 3.59
CA THR A 145 -10.50 16.24 3.36
C THR A 145 -10.47 17.15 2.13
N VAL A 146 -9.37 17.15 1.38
CA VAL A 146 -9.18 17.96 0.17
C VAL A 146 -9.61 17.19 -1.10
N CYS A 147 -10.42 16.16 -0.90
CA CYS A 147 -11.27 15.47 -1.86
C CYS A 147 -12.70 15.45 -1.27
#